data_AF-A0A7C2XXH6-F1
#
_entry.id   AF-A0A7C2XXH6-F1
#
_cell.length_a   1.000
_cell.length_b   1.000
_cell.length_c   1.000
_cell.angle_alpha   90.00
_cell.angle_beta   90.00
_cell.angle_gamma   90.00
#
_symmetry.space_group_name_H-M   'P 1'
#
loop_
_entity.id
_entity.type
_entity.pdbx_description
1 polymer ?
#
loop_
_entity_poly.entity_id
_entity_poly.type
_entity_poly.pdbx_seq_one_letter_code
_entity_poly.pdbx_strand_id
1 'polypeptide(L)'
;MVAQRTINAPDWLEENELLALLLSHATTKYEYFASRARTFATKYGCDYATFKKSVEEANGESFTEWDDLIAWEAFDAASQEWKARYEELRACLIS
;
A
#
# COMPACT_ATOMS: atom_id res chain seq x y z
N MET A 1 7.78 21.20 -1.73
CA MET A 1 9.10 20.56 -1.89
C MET A 1 9.47 19.87 -0.59
N VAL A 2 9.52 18.53 -0.56
CA VAL A 2 10.08 17.80 0.57
C VAL A 2 11.60 17.87 0.44
N ALA A 3 12.31 18.37 1.45
CA ALA A 3 13.76 18.41 1.43
C ALA A 3 14.32 16.99 1.52
N GLN A 4 15.03 16.53 0.48
CA GLN A 4 15.81 15.30 0.57
C GLN A 4 16.93 15.50 1.58
N ARG A 5 16.99 14.61 2.58
CA ARG A 5 18.06 14.54 3.56
C ARG A 5 18.72 13.18 3.42
N THR A 6 20.01 13.17 3.15
CA THR A 6 20.82 11.95 3.18
C THR A 6 21.24 11.66 4.61
N ILE A 7 21.05 10.43 5.06
CA ILE A 7 21.52 9.94 6.36
C ILE A 7 22.69 9.00 6.08
N ASN A 8 23.85 9.27 6.66
CA ASN A 8 24.98 8.35 6.59
C ASN A 8 24.76 7.23 7.62
N ALA A 9 24.84 5.98 7.16
CA ALA A 9 24.82 4.84 8.05
C ALA A 9 26.07 4.86 8.96
N PRO A 10 25.96 4.48 10.24
CA PRO A 10 27.12 4.23 11.09
C PRO A 10 27.99 3.09 10.56
N ASP A 11 29.30 3.12 10.83
CA ASP A 11 30.27 2.14 10.33
C ASP A 11 30.02 0.69 10.76
N TRP A 12 29.20 0.47 11.80
CA TRP A 12 28.82 -0.87 12.28
C TRP A 12 27.62 -1.46 11.55
N LEU A 13 26.92 -0.68 10.72
CA LEU A 13 25.72 -1.12 10.02
C LEU A 13 26.08 -1.60 8.62
N GLU A 14 25.93 -2.90 8.38
CA GLU A 14 26.17 -3.50 7.08
C GLU A 14 25.04 -3.18 6.10
N GLU A 15 25.39 -2.87 4.86
CA GLU A 15 24.42 -2.49 3.80
C GLU A 15 23.34 -3.57 3.59
N ASN A 16 23.74 -4.84 3.62
CA ASN A 16 22.82 -5.97 3.48
C ASN A 16 21.82 -6.08 4.64
N GLU A 17 22.23 -5.73 5.87
CA GLU A 17 21.34 -5.71 7.02
C GLU A 17 20.31 -4.58 6.89
N LEU A 18 20.76 -3.41 6.44
CA LEU A 18 19.88 -2.28 6.15
C LEU A 18 18.87 -2.63 5.04
N LEU A 19 19.32 -3.21 3.94
CA LEU A 19 18.46 -3.65 2.84
C LEU A 19 17.43 -4.69 3.30
N ALA A 20 17.84 -5.67 4.11
CA ALA A 20 16.93 -6.66 4.67
C ALA A 20 15.85 -6.03 5.58
N LEU A 21 16.24 -5.06 6.41
CA LEU A 21 15.30 -4.31 7.26
C LEU A 21 14.31 -3.49 6.43
N LEU A 22 14.79 -2.79 5.41
CA LEU A 22 13.94 -1.98 4.52
C LEU A 22 12.97 -2.86 3.72
N LEU A 23 13.41 -4.02 3.23
CA LEU A 23 12.54 -4.99 2.56
C LEU A 23 11.48 -5.53 3.51
N SER A 24 11.86 -5.94 4.72
CA SER A 24 10.91 -6.42 5.73
C SER A 24 9.86 -5.35 6.04
N HIS A 25 10.29 -4.09 6.16
CA HIS A 25 9.40 -2.96 6.35
C HIS A 25 8.43 -2.78 5.18
N ALA A 26 8.95 -2.77 3.94
CA ALA A 26 8.13 -2.60 2.74
C ALA A 26 7.11 -3.74 2.58
N THR A 27 7.53 -4.98 2.80
CA THR A 27 6.65 -6.16 2.79
C THR A 27 5.55 -6.03 3.84
N THR A 28 5.92 -5.70 5.09
CA THR A 28 4.95 -5.54 6.18
C THR A 28 3.91 -4.47 5.86
N LYS A 29 4.32 -3.34 5.27
CA LYS A 29 3.43 -2.26 4.86
C LYS A 29 2.52 -2.68 3.71
N TYR A 30 3.07 -3.32 2.68
CA TYR A 30 2.30 -3.87 1.57
C TYR A 30 1.23 -4.83 2.07
N GLU A 31 1.60 -5.82 2.89
CA GLU A 31 0.68 -6.82 3.43
C GLU A 31 -0.41 -6.19 4.30
N TYR A 32 -0.04 -5.22 5.14
CA TYR A 32 -1.00 -4.47 5.95
C TYR A 32 -2.05 -3.78 5.07
N PHE A 33 -1.64 -2.96 4.10
CA PHE A 33 -2.57 -2.22 3.26
C PHE A 33 -3.39 -3.14 2.35
N ALA A 34 -2.76 -4.14 1.74
CA ALA A 34 -3.46 -5.15 0.95
C ALA A 34 -4.48 -5.93 1.79
N SER A 35 -4.17 -6.24 3.05
CA SER A 35 -5.13 -6.89 3.95
C SER A 35 -6.32 -5.99 4.26
N ARG A 36 -6.10 -4.68 4.45
CA ARG A 36 -7.18 -3.71 4.66
C ARG A 36 -8.06 -3.58 3.42
N ALA A 37 -7.49 -3.45 2.23
CA ALA A 37 -8.25 -3.47 0.97
C ALA A 37 -9.09 -4.75 0.82
N ARG A 38 -8.53 -5.93 1.14
CA ARG A 38 -9.27 -7.20 1.10
C ARG A 38 -10.48 -7.25 2.05
N THR A 39 -10.45 -6.53 3.18
CA THR A 39 -11.61 -6.51 4.08
C THR A 39 -12.87 -5.93 3.43
N PHE A 40 -12.71 -4.97 2.52
CA PHE A 40 -13.83 -4.41 1.76
C PHE A 40 -14.33 -5.38 0.68
N ALA A 41 -13.42 -6.08 -0.01
CA ALA A 41 -13.80 -7.13 -0.96
C ALA A 41 -14.65 -8.21 -0.27
N THR A 42 -14.28 -8.60 0.95
CA THR A 42 -15.08 -9.52 1.77
C THR A 42 -16.41 -8.89 2.22
N LYS A 43 -16.40 -7.63 2.65
CA LYS A 43 -17.60 -6.90 3.13
C LYS A 43 -18.67 -6.79 2.04
N TYR A 44 -18.27 -6.47 0.82
CA TYR A 44 -19.18 -6.22 -0.31
C TYR A 44 -19.36 -7.41 -1.25
N GLY A 45 -18.51 -8.42 -1.14
CA GLY A 45 -18.59 -9.64 -1.97
C GLY A 45 -18.23 -9.42 -3.44
N CYS A 46 -17.49 -8.36 -3.75
CA CYS A 46 -17.06 -8.01 -5.10
C CYS A 46 -15.65 -7.40 -5.10
N ASP A 47 -15.11 -7.11 -6.29
CA ASP A 47 -13.85 -6.37 -6.41
C ASP A 47 -14.07 -4.84 -6.35
N TYR A 48 -12.97 -4.10 -6.22
CA TYR A 48 -13.00 -2.65 -6.09
C TYR A 48 -13.71 -1.96 -7.27
N ALA A 49 -13.43 -2.41 -8.50
CA ALA A 49 -13.99 -1.79 -9.71
C ALA A 49 -15.52 -1.96 -9.75
N THR A 50 -16.01 -3.15 -9.40
CA THR A 50 -17.44 -3.45 -9.31
C THR A 50 -18.09 -2.64 -8.20
N PHE A 51 -17.45 -2.56 -7.03
CA PHE A 51 -17.95 -1.76 -5.92
C PHE A 51 -18.04 -0.27 -6.27
N LYS A 52 -16.96 0.30 -6.80
CA LYS A 52 -16.90 1.69 -7.26
C LYS A 52 -18.05 2.01 -8.21
N LYS A 53 -18.25 1.17 -9.23
CA LYS A 53 -19.34 1.34 -10.18
C LYS A 53 -20.72 1.30 -9.50
N SER A 54 -20.93 0.38 -8.56
CA SER A 54 -22.21 0.29 -7.83
C SER A 54 -22.51 1.53 -6.98
N VAL A 55 -21.50 2.14 -6.36
CA VAL A 55 -21.65 3.37 -5.57
C VAL A 55 -21.91 4.58 -6.46
N GLU A 56 -21.19 4.69 -7.58
CA GLU A 56 -21.33 5.80 -8.54
C GLU A 56 -22.66 5.78 -9.30
N GLU A 57 -23.21 4.59 -9.59
CA GLU A 57 -24.46 4.42 -10.34
C GLU A 57 -25.70 4.27 -9.43
N ALA A 58 -25.55 4.34 -8.11
CA ALA A 58 -26.64 4.19 -7.17
C ALA A 58 -27.65 5.36 -7.32
N ASN A 59 -28.94 5.03 -7.46
CA ASN A 59 -30.03 6.02 -7.49
C ASN A 59 -30.29 6.70 -6.12
N GLY A 60 -29.45 6.47 -5.12
CA GLY A 60 -29.48 7.10 -3.80
C GLY A 60 -28.11 7.05 -3.13
N GLU A 61 -27.72 8.14 -2.47
CA GLU A 61 -26.40 8.26 -1.83
C GLU A 61 -26.38 7.57 -0.45
N SER A 62 -25.48 6.62 -0.28
CA SER A 62 -25.11 6.07 1.02
C SER A 62 -23.75 6.64 1.44
N PHE A 63 -23.73 7.55 2.42
CA PHE A 63 -22.48 8.11 2.95
C PHE A 63 -21.49 7.04 3.39
N THR A 64 -22.00 5.97 4.00
CA THR A 64 -21.18 4.83 4.43
C THR A 64 -20.47 4.18 3.25
N GLU A 65 -21.17 3.94 2.13
CA GLU A 65 -20.57 3.30 0.96
C GLU A 65 -19.55 4.20 0.27
N TRP A 66 -19.81 5.52 0.24
CA TRP A 66 -18.83 6.50 -0.24
C TRP A 66 -17.58 6.57 0.66
N ASP A 67 -17.74 6.59 1.98
CA ASP A 67 -16.61 6.56 2.93
C ASP A 67 -15.79 5.27 2.78
N ASP A 68 -16.47 4.13 2.66
CA ASP A 68 -15.84 2.83 2.43
C ASP A 68 -15.13 2.78 1.07
N LEU A 69 -15.68 3.39 0.02
CA LEU A 69 -15.05 3.48 -1.30
C LEU A 69 -13.74 4.29 -1.25
N ILE A 70 -13.78 5.45 -0.59
CA ILE A 70 -12.59 6.32 -0.41
C ILE A 70 -11.52 5.58 0.41
N ALA A 71 -11.92 4.90 1.49
CA ALA A 71 -10.99 4.13 2.31
C ALA A 71 -10.38 2.96 1.52
N TRP A 72 -11.17 2.23 0.75
CA TRP A 72 -10.68 1.15 -0.09
C TRP A 72 -9.68 1.66 -1.13
N GLU A 73 -10.02 2.73 -1.86
CA GLU A 73 -9.11 3.33 -2.84
C GLU A 73 -7.77 3.74 -2.21
N ALA A 74 -7.81 4.37 -1.03
CA ALA A 74 -6.60 4.75 -0.31
C ALA A 74 -5.74 3.54 0.09
N PHE A 75 -6.37 2.46 0.57
CA PHE A 75 -5.63 1.25 0.93
C PHE A 75 -5.07 0.51 -0.28
N ASP A 76 -5.80 0.45 -1.38
CA ASP A 76 -5.31 -0.18 -2.60
C ASP A 76 -4.11 0.59 -3.16
N ALA A 77 -4.23 1.92 -3.28
CA ALA A 77 -3.15 2.80 -3.71
C ALA A 77 -1.90 2.68 -2.81
N ALA A 78 -2.08 2.72 -1.49
CA ALA A 78 -0.98 2.53 -0.55
C ALA A 78 -0.33 1.16 -0.69
N SER A 79 -1.10 0.10 -0.92
CA SER A 79 -0.55 -1.23 -1.15
C SER A 79 0.33 -1.27 -2.40
N GLN A 80 -0.13 -0.69 -3.52
CA GLN A 80 0.65 -0.65 -4.77
C GLN A 80 1.93 0.18 -4.60
N GLU A 81 1.88 1.29 -3.88
CA GLU A 81 3.05 2.10 -3.57
C GLU A 81 4.12 1.33 -2.78
N TRP A 82 3.70 0.60 -1.74
CA TRP A 82 4.63 -0.22 -0.94
C TRP A 82 5.15 -1.44 -1.69
N LYS A 83 4.35 -2.00 -2.59
CA LYS A 83 4.80 -3.05 -3.51
C LYS A 83 5.87 -2.54 -4.46
N ALA A 84 5.68 -1.36 -5.06
CA ALA A 84 6.69 -0.74 -5.92
C ALA A 84 8.01 -0.50 -5.17
N ARG A 85 7.95 0.05 -3.95
CA ARG A 85 9.14 0.22 -3.08
C ARG A 85 9.84 -1.10 -2.76
N TYR A 86 9.07 -2.16 -2.50
CA TYR A 86 9.63 -3.49 -2.29
C TYR A 86 10.39 -3.98 -3.53
N GLU A 87 9.82 -3.80 -4.72
CA GLU A 87 10.45 -4.19 -5.99
C GLU A 87 11.73 -3.38 -6.27
N GLU A 88 11.73 -2.07 -5.99
CA GLU A 88 12.93 -1.22 -6.06
C GLU A 88 14.04 -1.71 -5.12
N LEU A 89 13.72 -1.96 -3.84
CA LEU A 89 14.69 -2.46 -2.86
C LEU A 89 15.20 -3.87 -3.23
N ARG A 90 14.33 -4.72 -3.77
CA ARG A 90 14.70 -6.08 -4.18
C ARG A 90 15.67 -6.06 -5.37
N ALA A 91 15.53 -5.09 -6.28
CA ALA A 91 16.47 -4.93 -7.39
C ALA A 91 17.88 -4.59 -6.90
N CYS A 92 18.02 -3.82 -5.82
CA CYS A 92 19.31 -3.47 -5.23
C CYS A 92 20.08 -4.67 -4.64
N LEU A 93 19.42 -5.78 -4.32
CA LEU A 93 20.08 -7.02 -3.84
C LEU A 93 20.64 -7.90 -4.95
N ILE A 94 20.17 -7.70 -6.19
CA ILE A 94 20.51 -8.54 -7.34
C ILE A 94 21.57 -7.85 -8.21
N SER A 95 21.71 -6.52 -8.09
CA SER A 95 22.72 -5.69 -8.75
C SER A 95 24.07 -5.75 -8.04
#